data_AF-F0FZQ9-F1
#
_entry.id   AF-F0FZQ9-F1
#
_cell.length_a   1.000
_cell.length_b   1.000
_cell.length_c   1.000
_cell.angle_alpha   90.00
_cell.angle_beta   90.00
_cell.angle_gamma   90.00
#
_symmetry.space_group_name_H-M   'P 1'
#
loop_
_entity.id
_entity.type
_entity.pdbx_description
1 polymer ?
#
loop_
_entity_poly.entity_id
_entity_poly.type
_entity_poly.pdbx_seq_one_letter_code
_entity_poly.pdbx_strand_id
1 'polypeptide(L)' 'QAVADLALPVRPVLVVPAGHAQPAAGVEVVEDIDGVAAQRYDAKPGTFYLLRPDQHVCARMRALDRRAIADALARATCAH' A
#
# COMPACT_ATOMS: atom_id res chain seq x y z
N GLN A 1 -3.25 -4.29 -11.53
CA GLN A 1 -2.86 -5.69 -11.84
C GLN A 1 -2.15 -6.42 -10.69
N ALA A 2 -1.25 -5.80 -9.91
CA ALA A 2 -0.51 -6.52 -8.87
C ALA A 2 -1.36 -7.04 -7.69
N VAL A 3 -2.46 -6.35 -7.37
CA VAL A 3 -3.39 -6.74 -6.28
C VAL A 3 -4.66 -7.46 -6.79
N ALA A 4 -4.78 -7.68 -8.10
CA ALA A 4 -5.89 -8.45 -8.65
C ALA A 4 -5.73 -9.94 -8.28
N ASP A 5 -6.85 -10.64 -8.06
CA ASP A 5 -6.90 -12.09 -7.80
C ASP A 5 -6.04 -12.56 -6.62
N LEU A 6 -5.84 -11.70 -5.61
CA LEU A 6 -5.30 -12.12 -4.33
C LEU A 6 -6.36 -12.90 -3.54
N ALA A 7 -5.92 -13.77 -2.62
CA ALA A 7 -6.81 -14.59 -1.81
C ALA A 7 -7.83 -13.77 -0.99
N LEU A 8 -7.51 -12.52 -0.67
CA LEU A 8 -8.42 -11.55 -0.07
C LEU A 8 -8.36 -10.24 -0.85
N PRO A 9 -9.48 -9.50 -0.94
CA PRO A 9 -9.50 -8.22 -1.62
C PRO A 9 -8.62 -7.21 -0.87
N VAL A 10 -7.71 -6.57 -1.60
CA VAL A 10 -6.88 -5.47 -1.09
C VAL A 10 -7.33 -4.19 -1.78
N ARG A 11 -7.62 -3.15 -0.99
CA ARG A 11 -7.96 -1.82 -1.52
C ARG A 11 -6.67 -1.05 -1.85
N PRO A 12 -6.39 -0.73 -3.12
CA PRO A 12 -5.23 0.08 -3.46
C PRO A 12 -5.48 1.54 -3.09
N VAL A 13 -4.52 2.14 -2.39
CA VAL A 13 -4.47 3.57 -2.09
C VAL A 13 -3.12 4.10 -2.59
N LEU A 14 -3.16 5.15 -3.41
CA LEU A 14 -1.99 5.87 -3.86
C LEU A 14 -1.80 7.11 -3.00
N VAL A 15 -0.68 7.18 -2.28
CA VAL A 15 -0.29 8.36 -1.51
C VAL A 15 0.69 9.18 -2.32
N VAL A 16 0.39 10.46 -2.52
CA VAL A 16 1.21 11.40 -3.29
C VAL A 16 1.56 12.65 -2.48
N PRO A 17 2.62 13.39 -2.80
CA PRO A 17 2.89 14.69 -2.18
C PRO A 17 1.74 15.68 -2.43
N ALA A 18 1.66 16.71 -1.58
CA ALA A 18 0.70 17.80 -1.78
C ALA A 18 0.80 18.43 -3.19
N GLY A 19 -0.35 18.70 -3.80
CA GLY A 19 -0.47 19.29 -5.14
C GLY A 19 -0.21 18.32 -6.30
N HIS A 20 -0.05 17.02 -6.02
CA HIS A 20 0.24 15.99 -7.03
C HIS A 20 -0.91 14.99 -7.21
N ALA A 21 -2.06 15.19 -6.56
CA ALA A 21 -3.23 14.34 -6.79
C ALA A 21 -3.68 14.37 -8.25
N GLN A 22 -3.77 13.19 -8.85
CA GLN A 22 -4.34 12.98 -10.17
C GLN A 22 -5.30 11.78 -10.09
N PRO A 23 -6.50 11.85 -10.66
CA PRO A 23 -7.42 10.73 -10.67
C PRO A 23 -6.79 9.48 -11.28
N ALA A 24 -6.89 8.36 -10.57
CA ALA A 24 -6.44 7.06 -11.04
C ALA A 24 -7.61 6.08 -11.01
N ALA A 25 -7.92 5.47 -12.15
CA ALA A 25 -9.07 4.58 -12.27
C ALA A 25 -8.93 3.37 -11.32
N GLY A 26 -9.92 3.17 -10.45
CA GLY A 26 -9.96 2.05 -9.50
C GLY A 26 -8.95 2.15 -8.35
N VAL A 27 -8.34 3.31 -8.11
CA VAL A 27 -7.40 3.55 -7.02
C VAL A 27 -7.79 4.83 -6.28
N GLU A 28 -7.90 4.74 -4.96
CA GLU A 28 -8.09 5.92 -4.12
C GLU A 28 -6.78 6.72 -4.07
N VAL A 29 -6.84 8.02 -4.34
CA VAL A 29 -5.65 8.89 -4.33
C VAL A 29 -5.75 9.85 -3.15
N VAL A 30 -4.71 9.84 -2.31
CA VAL A 30 -4.63 10.64 -1.08
C VAL A 30 -3.36 11.47 -1.12
N GLU A 31 -3.47 12.74 -0.73
CA GLU A 31 -2.31 13.64 -0.63
C GLU A 31 -1.75 13.61 0.80
N ASP A 32 -0.43 13.44 0.91
CA ASP A 32 0.31 13.56 2.17
C ASP A 32 0.61 15.04 2.46
N ILE A 33 -0.46 15.82 2.73
CA ILE A 33 -0.39 17.29 2.90
C ILE A 33 0.63 17.71 3.95
N ASP A 34 0.60 17.04 5.10
CA ASP A 34 1.47 17.34 6.25
C ASP A 34 2.77 16.51 6.26
N GLY A 35 3.01 15.70 5.23
CA GLY A 35 4.18 14.80 5.16
C GLY A 35 4.15 13.69 6.23
N VAL A 36 2.99 13.35 6.78
CA VAL A 36 2.83 12.36 7.86
C VAL A 36 3.19 10.96 7.36
N ALA A 37 2.81 10.60 6.13
CA ALA A 37 3.16 9.30 5.57
C ALA A 37 4.69 9.19 5.39
N ALA A 38 5.32 10.25 4.86
CA ALA A 38 6.78 10.32 4.74
C ALA A 38 7.47 10.23 6.11
N GLN A 39 7.02 11.01 7.10
CA GLN A 39 7.65 11.08 8.43
C GLN A 39 7.45 9.81 9.26
N ARG A 40 6.23 9.24 9.30
CA ARG A 40 5.90 8.13 10.21
C ARG A 40 6.20 6.76 9.61
N TYR A 41 6.09 6.62 8.29
CA TYR A 41 6.26 5.34 7.63
C TYR A 41 7.54 5.27 6.78
N ASP A 42 8.36 6.34 6.73
CA ASP A 42 9.49 6.49 5.81
C ASP A 42 9.04 6.25 4.36
N ALA A 43 7.87 6.79 4.01
CA ALA A 43 7.32 6.70 2.66
C ALA A 43 8.21 7.49 1.70
N LYS A 44 8.75 6.80 0.69
CA LYS A 44 9.51 7.37 -0.42
C LYS A 44 8.80 7.05 -1.73
N PRO A 45 8.98 7.83 -2.79
CA PRO A 45 8.46 7.49 -4.11
C PRO A 45 8.80 6.03 -4.47
N GLY A 46 7.78 5.27 -4.91
CA GLY A 46 7.89 3.84 -5.22
C GLY A 46 7.86 2.88 -4.02
N THR A 47 7.68 3.37 -2.79
CA THR A 47 7.49 2.49 -1.62
C THR A 47 6.05 1.97 -1.58
N PHE A 48 5.91 0.68 -1.36
CA PHE A 48 4.62 0.00 -1.23
C PHE A 48 4.47 -0.54 0.19
N TYR A 49 3.27 -0.42 0.73
CA TYR A 49 2.90 -0.93 2.05
C TYR A 49 1.68 -1.85 1.91
N LEU A 50 1.72 -2.98 2.60
CA LEU A 50 0.51 -3.74 2.90
C LEU A 50 0.11 -3.40 4.33
N LEU A 51 -1.04 -2.78 4.50
CA LEU A 51 -1.59 -2.34 5.77
C LEU A 51 -2.85 -3.13 6.10
N ARG A 52 -2.98 -3.58 7.35
CA ARG A 52 -4.24 -4.11 7.88
C ARG A 52 -5.20 -2.98 8.30
N PRO A 53 -6.50 -3.27 8.44
CA PRO A 53 -7.48 -2.30 8.93
C PRO A 53 -7.17 -1.71 10.32
N ASP A 54 -6.40 -2.44 11.15
CA ASP A 54 -5.91 -1.99 12.45
C ASP A 54 -4.59 -1.18 12.37
N GLN A 55 -4.24 -0.71 11.18
CA GLN A 55 -3.04 0.09 10.88
C GLN A 55 -1.71 -0.66 11.01
N HIS A 56 -1.72 -2.00 11.15
CA HIS A 56 -0.49 -2.78 11.18
C HIS A 56 0.16 -2.87 9.78
N VAL A 57 1.45 -2.52 9.68
CA VAL A 57 2.26 -2.70 8.46
C VAL A 57 2.68 -4.16 8.34
N CYS A 58 2.01 -4.91 7.46
CA CYS A 58 2.29 -6.33 7.21
C CYS A 58 3.49 -6.55 6.29
N ALA A 59 3.73 -5.60 5.38
CA ALA A 59 4.91 -5.61 4.53
C ALA A 59 5.22 -4.20 4.03
N ARG A 60 6.51 -4.02 3.70
CA ARG A 60 7.05 -2.82 3.11
C ARG A 60 8.04 -3.19 2.01
N MET A 61 7.86 -2.66 0.81
CA MET A 61 8.71 -2.95 -0.34
C MET A 61 9.10 -1.66 -1.07
N ARG A 62 10.25 -1.64 -1.75
CA ARG A 62 10.72 -0.50 -2.56
C ARG A 62 10.32 -0.60 -4.04
N ALA A 63 9.68 -1.70 -4.42
CA ALA A 63 9.10 -1.95 -5.72
C ALA A 63 7.85 -2.80 -5.54
N LEU A 64 6.90 -2.70 -6.48
CA LEU A 64 5.68 -3.47 -6.46
C LEU A 64 5.97 -4.92 -6.82
N ASP A 65 5.89 -5.81 -5.83
CA ASP A 65 6.11 -7.24 -6.02
C ASP A 65 4.86 -8.00 -5.58
N ARG A 66 4.19 -8.62 -6.55
CA ARG A 66 2.96 -9.39 -6.32
C ARG A 66 3.17 -10.60 -5.40
N ARG A 67 4.31 -11.28 -5.49
CA ARG A 67 4.62 -12.43 -4.64
C ARG A 67 4.84 -11.98 -3.20
N ALA A 68 5.60 -10.91 -3.01
CA ALA A 68 5.80 -10.34 -1.68
C ALA A 68 4.48 -9.91 -1.02
N ILE A 69 3.53 -9.36 -1.80
CA ILE A 69 2.19 -9.02 -1.32
C ILE A 69 1.41 -10.28 -0.91
N ALA A 70 1.40 -11.31 -1.75
CA ALA A 70 0.68 -12.56 -1.47
C ALA A 70 1.21 -13.26 -0.20
N ASP A 71 2.53 -13.37 -0.07
CA ASP A 71 3.18 -13.97 1.11
C ASP A 71 2.88 -13.15 2.38
N ALA A 72 2.90 -11.81 2.27
CA ALA A 72 2.57 -10.94 3.40
C ALA A 72 1.10 -11.04 3.81
N LEU A 73 0.19 -11.20 2.84
CA LEU A 73 -1.22 -11.40 3.09
C LEU A 73 -1.47 -12.73 3.81
N ALA A 74 -0.86 -13.83 3.33
CA ALA A 74 -0.96 -15.14 3.97
C ALA A 74 -0.48 -15.10 5.42
N ARG A 75 0.64 -14.40 5.70
CA ARG A 75 1.13 -14.20 7.07
C ARG A 75 0.16 -13.35 7.91
N ALA A 76 -0.37 -12.27 7.35
CA ALA A 76 -1.27 -11.36 8.05
C ALA A 76 -2.58 -12.01 8.47
N THR A 77 -3.01 -13.06 7.76
CA THR A 77 -4.27 -13.78 7.98
C THR A 77 -4.10 -15.18 8.53
N CYS A 78 -2.88 -15.58 8.93
CA CYS A 78 -2.58 -16.93 9.41
C CYS A 78 -3.02 -18.04 8.44
N ALA A 79 -2.90 -17.80 7.14
CA ALA A 79 -3.24 -18.77 6.07
C ALA A 79 -2.00 -19.51 5.55
N HIS A 80 -0.94 -19.57 6.37
CA HIS A 80 0.35 -20.20 6.08
C HIS A 80 0.42 -21.64 6.60
#